data_AF-A0A0G1PIY8-F1
#
_entry.id   AF-A0A0G1PIY8-F1
#
_cell.length_a   1.000
_cell.length_b   1.000
_cell.length_c   1.000
_cell.angle_alpha   90.00
_cell.angle_beta   90.00
_cell.angle_gamma   90.00
#
_symmetry.space_group_name_H-M   'P 1'
#
loop_
_entity.id
_entity.type
_entity.pdbx_description
1 polymer ?
#
loop_
_entity_poly.entity_id
_entity_poly.type
_entity_poly.pdbx_seq_one_letter_code
_entity_poly.pdbx_strand_id
1 'polypeptide(L)'
;MSRKIEVEYNDLEKTKKFVEKNWRIALVIAGAAGAVGAAIWLTARYLREKRKRDINHESALRMIEDEVEASKGKTAVVLETGTYLGQIAGEEGEVAMSELSSQMEEGEAKEALEVLKSVITANRKK
;
A
#
# COMPACT_ATOMS: atom_id res chain seq x y z
N MET A 1 17.16 23.33 -1.80
CA MET A 1 16.29 23.56 -0.62
C MET A 1 15.33 22.39 -0.51
N SER A 2 15.59 21.44 0.39
CA SER A 2 14.71 20.29 0.58
C SER A 2 13.48 20.73 1.37
N ARG A 3 12.30 20.70 0.74
CA ARG A 3 11.03 20.93 1.43
C ARG A 3 10.87 19.86 2.51
N LYS A 4 10.79 20.29 3.77
CA LYS A 4 10.27 19.45 4.85
C LYS A 4 8.83 19.08 4.47
N ILE A 5 8.60 17.79 4.29
CA ILE A 5 7.27 17.24 4.04
C ILE A 5 6.53 17.34 5.37
N GLU A 6 5.65 18.32 5.51
CA GLU A 6 4.72 18.34 6.65
C GLU A 6 3.78 17.16 6.49
N VAL A 7 3.91 16.19 7.39
CA VAL A 7 3.00 15.08 7.42
C VAL A 7 1.74 15.55 8.13
N GLU A 8 0.68 15.90 7.39
CA GLU A 8 -0.65 16.11 7.97
C GLU A 8 -1.04 14.80 8.66
N TYR A 9 -1.03 14.82 10.00
CA TYR A 9 -1.36 13.70 10.86
C TYR A 9 -2.82 13.32 10.59
N ASN A 10 -3.02 12.14 10.01
CA ASN A 10 -4.35 11.64 9.73
C ASN A 10 -4.96 11.14 11.05
N ASP A 11 -6.18 11.60 11.31
CA ASP A 11 -7.02 11.17 12.42
C ASP A 11 -7.09 9.62 12.44
N LEU A 12 -6.59 9.01 13.51
CA LEU A 12 -6.43 7.55 13.63
C LEU A 12 -7.74 6.82 13.32
N GLU A 13 -8.86 7.41 13.75
CA GLU A 13 -10.22 6.90 13.53
C GLU A 13 -10.63 6.91 12.06
N LYS A 14 -10.19 7.89 11.27
CA LYS A 14 -10.45 7.95 9.82
C LYS A 14 -9.68 6.86 9.08
N THR A 15 -8.41 6.65 9.46
CA THR A 15 -7.59 5.57 8.87
C THR A 15 -8.18 4.21 9.20
N LYS A 16 -8.62 3.96 10.44
CA LYS A 16 -9.29 2.70 10.82
C LYS A 16 -10.56 2.46 9.98
N LYS A 17 -11.46 3.44 9.89
CA LYS A 17 -12.69 3.34 9.08
C LYS A 17 -12.39 3.12 7.60
N PHE A 18 -11.34 3.75 7.07
CA PHE A 18 -10.91 3.55 5.69
C PHE A 18 -10.45 2.11 5.45
N VAL A 19 -9.62 1.56 6.34
CA VAL A 19 -9.14 0.17 6.26
C VAL A 19 -10.30 -0.80 6.35
N GLU A 20 -11.16 -0.67 7.35
CA GLU A 20 -12.33 -1.55 7.54
C GLU A 20 -13.23 -1.58 6.30
N LYS A 21 -13.47 -0.40 5.70
CA LYS A 21 -14.31 -0.27 4.52
C LYS A 21 -13.69 -0.92 3.28
N ASN A 22 -12.39 -0.73 3.07
CA ASN A 22 -11.73 -1.10 1.81
C ASN A 22 -11.04 -2.46 1.87
N TRP A 23 -10.78 -3.02 3.06
CA TRP A 23 -10.07 -4.29 3.21
C TRP A 23 -10.76 -5.44 2.49
N ARG A 24 -12.07 -5.59 2.69
CA ARG A 24 -12.86 -6.63 2.00
C ARG A 24 -12.84 -6.44 0.49
N ILE A 25 -12.87 -5.21 0.02
CA ILE A 25 -12.80 -4.88 -1.41
C ILE A 25 -11.44 -5.29 -1.97
N ALA A 26 -10.37 -4.95 -1.26
CA ALA A 26 -8.99 -5.28 -1.64
C ALA A 26 -8.75 -6.79 -1.69
N LEU A 27 -9.29 -7.57 -0.75
CA LEU A 27 -9.25 -9.04 -0.78
C LEU A 27 -9.97 -9.62 -2.01
N VAL A 28 -11.16 -9.10 -2.32
CA VAL A 28 -11.93 -9.54 -3.50
C VAL A 28 -11.19 -9.21 -4.80
N ILE A 29 -10.57 -8.04 -4.86
CA ILE A 29 -9.77 -7.57 -6.00
C ILE A 29 -8.53 -8.45 -6.18
N ALA A 30 -7.78 -8.69 -5.10
CA ALA A 30 -6.55 -9.48 -5.12
C ALA A 30 -6.79 -10.96 -5.43
N GLY A 31 -7.97 -11.49 -5.11
CA GLY A 31 -8.36 -12.87 -5.38
C GLY A 31 -7.33 -13.86 -4.84
N ALA A 32 -6.74 -14.68 -5.71
CA ALA A 32 -5.78 -15.72 -5.34
C ALA A 32 -4.42 -15.20 -4.83
N ALA A 33 -4.10 -13.91 -5.05
CA ALA A 33 -2.92 -13.30 -4.42
C ALA A 33 -3.12 -13.06 -2.91
N GLY A 34 -4.37 -13.15 -2.43
CA GLY A 34 -4.71 -13.10 -1.01
C GLY A 34 -4.35 -11.77 -0.35
N ALA A 35 -3.95 -11.86 0.92
CA ALA A 35 -3.65 -10.71 1.76
C ALA A 35 -2.52 -9.81 1.22
N VAL A 36 -1.55 -10.36 0.47
CA VAL A 36 -0.44 -9.58 -0.11
C VAL A 36 -0.95 -8.63 -1.20
N GLY A 37 -1.77 -9.13 -2.14
CA GLY A 37 -2.37 -8.27 -3.16
C GLY A 37 -3.28 -7.20 -2.55
N ALA A 38 -4.06 -7.58 -1.52
CA ALA A 38 -4.93 -6.65 -0.82
C ALA A 38 -4.13 -5.53 -0.12
N ALA A 39 -3.02 -5.88 0.53
CA ALA A 39 -2.12 -4.94 1.20
C ALA A 39 -1.48 -3.92 0.23
N ILE A 40 -1.07 -4.36 -0.95
CA ILE A 40 -0.51 -3.47 -1.99
C ILE A 40 -1.57 -2.50 -2.48
N TRP A 41 -2.74 -3.03 -2.87
CA TRP A 41 -3.83 -2.21 -3.39
C TRP A 41 -4.27 -1.16 -2.35
N LEU A 42 -4.43 -1.56 -1.08
CA LEU A 42 -4.80 -0.63 -0.01
C LEU A 42 -3.75 0.43 0.25
N THR A 43 -2.48 0.05 0.22
CA THR A 43 -1.40 1.01 0.45
C THR A 43 -1.34 2.03 -0.68
N ALA A 44 -1.45 1.59 -1.94
CA ALA A 44 -1.50 2.49 -3.09
C ALA A 44 -2.70 3.46 -3.02
N ARG A 45 -3.87 2.91 -2.70
CA ARG A 45 -5.10 3.69 -2.54
C ARG A 45 -5.01 4.69 -1.40
N TYR A 46 -4.50 4.26 -0.25
CA TYR A 46 -4.30 5.12 0.92
C TYR A 46 -3.36 6.27 0.61
N LEU A 47 -2.24 6.01 -0.07
CA LEU A 47 -1.29 7.05 -0.47
C LEU A 47 -1.92 8.07 -1.43
N ARG A 48 -2.81 7.66 -2.32
CA ARG A 48 -3.57 8.56 -3.21
C ARG A 48 -4.59 9.41 -2.46
N GLU A 49 -5.29 8.83 -1.48
CA GLU A 49 -6.31 9.57 -0.73
C GLU A 49 -5.72 10.49 0.33
N LYS A 50 -4.54 10.15 0.89
CA LYS A 50 -3.90 10.93 1.96
C LYS A 50 -3.52 12.35 1.51
N ARG A 51 -3.15 12.57 0.24
CA ARG A 51 -2.68 13.88 -0.27
C ARG A 51 -2.92 14.10 -1.75
N LYS A 52 -3.01 15.37 -2.14
CA LYS A 52 -2.83 15.78 -3.54
C LYS A 52 -1.37 15.60 -3.95
N ARG A 53 -1.16 14.79 -4.99
CA ARG A 53 0.16 14.50 -5.58
C ARG A 53 0.24 15.09 -6.99
N ASP A 54 1.43 15.08 -7.58
CA ASP A 54 1.55 15.37 -9.01
C ASP A 54 0.98 14.22 -9.86
N ILE A 55 0.74 14.55 -11.14
CA ILE A 55 0.14 13.64 -12.12
C ILE A 55 0.93 12.34 -12.27
N ASN A 56 2.27 12.39 -12.18
CA ASN A 56 3.11 11.22 -12.40
C ASN A 56 2.96 10.24 -11.23
N HIS A 57 2.99 10.72 -9.99
CA HIS A 57 2.78 9.88 -8.81
C HIS A 57 1.35 9.36 -8.73
N GLU A 58 0.35 10.17 -9.07
CA GLU A 58 -1.04 9.71 -9.10
C GLU A 58 -1.24 8.62 -10.17
N SER A 59 -0.70 8.81 -11.36
CA SER A 59 -0.77 7.82 -12.45
C SER A 59 -0.07 6.53 -12.06
N ALA A 60 1.10 6.61 -11.42
CA ALA A 60 1.85 5.42 -11.00
C ALA A 60 1.10 4.60 -9.94
N LEU A 61 0.49 5.27 -8.95
CA LEU A 61 -0.31 4.59 -7.92
C LEU A 61 -1.60 3.99 -8.50
N ARG A 62 -2.22 4.62 -9.51
CA ARG A 62 -3.34 4.02 -10.25
C ARG A 62 -2.93 2.77 -11.02
N MET A 63 -1.79 2.81 -11.71
CA MET A 63 -1.28 1.65 -12.43
C MET A 63 -1.04 0.47 -11.49
N ILE A 64 -0.56 0.72 -10.26
CA ILE A 64 -0.42 -0.31 -9.23
C ILE A 64 -1.77 -0.92 -8.84
N GLU A 65 -2.81 -0.10 -8.64
CA GLU A 65 -4.17 -0.60 -8.38
C GLU A 65 -4.68 -1.46 -9.54
N ASP A 66 -4.56 -0.97 -10.77
CA ASP A 66 -5.01 -1.64 -11.99
C ASP A 66 -4.25 -2.97 -12.23
N GLU A 67 -2.95 -3.01 -11.95
CA GLU A 67 -2.12 -4.23 -12.05
C GLU A 67 -2.56 -5.28 -11.05
N VAL A 68 -2.82 -4.91 -9.79
CA VAL A 68 -3.31 -5.85 -8.78
C VAL A 68 -4.69 -6.39 -9.19
N GLU A 69 -5.57 -5.52 -9.71
CA GLU A 69 -6.89 -5.89 -10.23
C GLU A 69 -6.83 -6.86 -11.41
N ALA A 70 -5.89 -6.65 -12.32
CA ALA A 70 -5.67 -7.51 -13.48
C ALA A 70 -4.94 -8.83 -13.15
N SER A 71 -4.20 -8.89 -12.04
CA SER A 71 -3.27 -9.98 -11.71
C SER A 71 -3.90 -11.16 -10.97
N LYS A 72 -5.21 -11.40 -11.11
CA LYS A 72 -5.91 -12.53 -10.48
C LYS A 72 -5.17 -13.86 -10.71
N GLY A 73 -4.42 -14.32 -9.70
CA GLY A 73 -3.67 -15.58 -9.72
C GLY A 73 -2.15 -15.51 -9.98
N LYS A 74 -1.53 -14.32 -10.10
CA LYS A 74 -0.08 -14.21 -10.37
C LYS A 74 0.69 -13.56 -9.21
N THR A 75 1.10 -14.38 -8.25
CA THR A 75 1.85 -13.93 -7.05
C THR A 75 3.16 -13.20 -7.37
N ALA A 76 3.88 -13.59 -8.42
CA ALA A 76 5.12 -12.91 -8.83
C ALA A 76 4.88 -11.45 -9.26
N VAL A 77 3.85 -11.22 -10.08
CA VAL A 77 3.46 -9.86 -10.52
C VAL A 77 3.10 -9.00 -9.33
N VAL A 78 2.37 -9.56 -8.35
CA VAL A 78 1.99 -8.87 -7.13
C VAL A 78 3.23 -8.44 -6.32
N LEU A 79 4.25 -9.30 -6.18
CA LEU A 79 5.49 -8.93 -5.48
C LEU A 79 6.31 -7.87 -6.22
N GLU A 80 6.32 -7.91 -7.55
CA GLU A 80 6.93 -6.87 -8.39
C GLU A 80 6.22 -5.54 -8.22
N THR A 81 4.88 -5.53 -8.29
CA THR A 81 4.05 -4.35 -8.06
C THR A 81 4.25 -3.78 -6.65
N GLY A 82 4.38 -4.65 -5.63
CA GLY A 82 4.68 -4.24 -4.25
C GLY A 82 6.08 -3.63 -4.09
N THR A 83 7.06 -4.16 -4.82
CA THR A 83 8.41 -3.58 -4.88
C THR A 83 8.39 -2.20 -5.52
N TYR A 84 7.67 -2.06 -6.65
CA TYR A 84 7.52 -0.81 -7.36
C TYR A 84 6.80 0.25 -6.52
N LEU A 85 5.76 -0.14 -5.79
CA LEU A 85 5.09 0.72 -4.80
C LEU A 85 6.09 1.27 -3.78
N GLY A 86 7.00 0.45 -3.27
CA GLY A 86 8.05 0.91 -2.36
C GLY A 86 9.03 1.90 -2.97
N GLN A 87 9.37 1.73 -4.25
CA GLN A 87 10.26 2.66 -4.94
C GLN A 87 9.62 4.04 -5.13
N ILE A 88 8.33 4.08 -5.44
CA ILE A 88 7.59 5.34 -5.65
C ILE A 88 7.25 6.02 -4.33
N ALA A 89 6.85 5.24 -3.32
CA ALA A 89 6.37 5.77 -2.04
C ALA A 89 7.50 6.04 -1.05
N GLY A 90 8.66 5.38 -1.17
CA GLY A 90 9.80 5.54 -0.27
C GLY A 90 9.41 5.41 1.21
N GLU A 91 9.88 6.35 2.04
CA GLU A 91 9.54 6.42 3.46
C GLU A 91 8.05 6.58 3.73
N GLU A 92 7.32 7.25 2.83
CA GLU A 92 5.89 7.43 2.97
C GLU A 92 5.13 6.11 2.83
N GLY A 93 5.61 5.21 1.98
CA GLY A 93 5.07 3.85 1.83
C GLY A 93 5.29 3.03 3.09
N GLU A 94 6.47 3.11 3.70
CA GLU A 94 6.78 2.42 4.95
C GLU A 94 5.89 2.92 6.11
N VAL A 95 5.67 4.23 6.18
CA VAL A 95 4.77 4.86 7.16
C VAL A 95 3.33 4.44 6.90
N ALA A 96 2.86 4.50 5.66
CA ALA A 96 1.51 4.04 5.29
C ALA A 96 1.28 2.58 5.66
N MET A 97 2.22 1.69 5.34
CA MET A 97 2.11 0.26 5.70
C MET A 97 2.13 0.04 7.22
N SER A 98 2.91 0.83 7.96
CA SER A 98 2.96 0.76 9.43
C SER A 98 1.67 1.29 10.06
N GLU A 99 1.13 2.40 9.54
CA GLU A 99 -0.17 2.96 9.96
C GLU A 99 -1.27 1.95 9.69
N LEU A 100 -1.37 1.42 8.47
CA LEU A 100 -2.36 0.40 8.10
C LEU A 100 -2.24 -0.83 9.00
N SER A 101 -1.04 -1.42 9.13
CA SER A 101 -0.78 -2.62 9.94
C SER A 101 -1.16 -2.44 11.41
N SER A 102 -0.89 -1.27 11.99
CA SER A 102 -1.23 -0.98 13.39
C SER A 102 -2.73 -0.92 13.67
N GLN A 103 -3.55 -0.70 12.64
CA GLN A 103 -5.01 -0.59 12.72
C GLN A 103 -5.74 -1.85 12.26
N MET A 104 -5.01 -2.89 11.82
CA MET A 104 -5.60 -4.16 11.41
C MET A 104 -5.70 -5.12 12.59
N GLU A 105 -6.91 -5.65 12.82
CA GLU A 105 -7.16 -6.70 13.81
C GLU A 105 -6.88 -8.11 13.24
N GLU A 106 -6.84 -8.24 11.91
CA GLU A 106 -6.69 -9.52 11.20
C GLU A 106 -5.20 -9.86 10.97
N GLY A 107 -4.76 -11.01 11.50
CA GLY A 107 -3.34 -11.42 11.52
C GLY A 107 -2.70 -11.55 10.14
N GLU A 108 -3.40 -12.17 9.19
CA GLU A 108 -2.88 -12.39 7.82
C GLU A 108 -2.64 -11.08 7.08
N ALA A 109 -3.49 -10.08 7.31
CA ALA A 109 -3.37 -8.77 6.70
C ALA A 109 -2.20 -7.97 7.26
N LYS A 110 -2.01 -8.06 8.58
CA LYS A 110 -0.90 -7.46 9.29
C LYS A 110 0.43 -8.05 8.84
N GLU A 111 0.52 -9.37 8.76
CA GLU A 111 1.70 -10.08 8.27
C GLU A 111 2.02 -9.72 6.81
N ALA A 112 1.01 -9.63 5.95
CA ALA A 112 1.20 -9.23 4.55
C ALA A 112 1.80 -7.81 4.43
N LEU A 113 1.31 -6.85 5.23
CA LEU A 113 1.86 -5.50 5.28
C LEU A 113 3.29 -5.45 5.84
N GLU A 114 3.61 -6.28 6.83
CA GLU A 114 4.97 -6.40 7.37
C GLU A 114 5.96 -7.06 6.39
N VAL A 115 5.51 -8.07 5.64
CA VAL A 115 6.27 -8.69 4.55
C VAL A 115 6.55 -7.67 3.45
N LEU A 116 5.54 -6.92 3.03
CA LEU A 116 5.69 -5.84 2.05
C LEU A 116 6.69 -4.78 2.51
N LYS A 117 6.57 -4.33 3.75
CA LYS A 117 7.54 -3.41 4.35
C LYS A 117 8.96 -3.98 4.30
N SER A 118 9.13 -5.25 4.63
CA SER A 118 10.44 -5.92 4.60
C SER A 118 11.04 -5.97 3.19
N VAL A 119 10.23 -6.26 2.18
CA VAL A 119 10.65 -6.26 0.76
C VAL A 119 11.10 -4.86 0.32
N ILE A 120 10.36 -3.83 0.68
CA ILE A 120 10.68 -2.43 0.34
C ILE A 120 11.99 -2.00 1.00
N THR A 121 12.15 -2.27 2.29
CA THR A 121 13.36 -1.95 3.05
C THR A 121 14.59 -2.69 2.50
N ALA A 122 14.45 -3.96 2.10
CA ALA A 122 15.53 -4.75 1.53
C ALA A 122 16.00 -4.20 0.18
N ASN A 123 15.07 -3.75 -0.67
CA ASN A 123 15.40 -3.14 -1.96
C ASN A 123 16.08 -1.77 -1.84
N ARG A 124 15.85 -1.05 -0.74
CA ARG A 124 16.50 0.24 -0.45
C ARG A 124 17.98 0.12 -0.04
N LYS A 125 18.42 -1.07 0.39
CA LYS A 125 19.81 -1.34 0.82
C LYS A 125 20.73 -1.82 -0.31
N LYS A 126 20.20 -2.06 -1.51
CA LYS A 126 20.95 -2.40 -2.72
C LYS A 126 21.23 -1.15 -3.54
#